data_AF-A0A7Y3HYV1-F1
#
_entry.id   AF-A0A7Y3HYV1-F1
#
_cell.length_a   1.000
_cell.length_b   1.000
_cell.length_c   1.000
_cell.angle_alpha   90.00
_cell.angle_beta   90.00
_cell.angle_gamma   90.00
#
_symmetry.space_group_name_H-M   'P 1'
#
loop_
_entity.id
_entity.type
_entity.pdbx_description
1 polymer ?
#
loop_
_entity_poly.entity_id
_entity_poly.type
_entity_poly.pdbx_seq_one_letter_code
_entity_poly.pdbx_strand_id
1 'polypeptide(L)'
;PSQQWLDGDCDGDGVTNGQEVIDGTDPTNPCDFVLANQTVTPSAEWLELDCDGDGVSNGQEINDGTDPLDECDLMFENQDVPPSEEWLEGDCDGDGVLNGQEVIDGTDPVDPCDYKPISQDITITSEEWDNLDCDGDGVTNKDEILDGTNPLNFCDFILESQTVEPSQEWLDADCDNDGLSNGDEIAIGTDPLNEDTDGDGVLDGDETNDGTDPLDICDFVTSSQTVPPSTEWEELDCDGDGVLNGQEIIDGTDPTDPCDFLWENQDITIVTEEWMALDCDDDGISNGDEIVTDENGDPIGIQDANDNGIPDHVEPNNGNPASEDNLDVFDIITPNGDGLNDVFTIRNIENYPNNTLEIFNRWGVKVYDAEGYGQGDNFFRGLSNGRITIDRGERLPVGTYYYVLNYVNKQGESKRLAGPLYINRR
;
A
#
# COMPACT_ATOMS: atom_id res chain seq x y z
N PRO A 1 -56.51 -30.13 -60.22
CA PRO A 1 -56.10 -31.37 -59.54
C PRO A 1 -57.27 -32.33 -59.29
N SER A 2 -57.02 -33.65 -59.25
CA SER A 2 -58.02 -34.67 -58.86
C SER A 2 -58.05 -34.84 -57.34
N GLN A 3 -59.12 -35.41 -56.77
CA GLN A 3 -59.16 -35.67 -55.32
C GLN A 3 -58.05 -36.61 -54.86
N GLN A 4 -57.74 -37.64 -55.66
CA GLN A 4 -56.63 -38.54 -55.39
C GLN A 4 -55.27 -37.81 -55.32
N TRP A 5 -55.10 -36.75 -56.12
CA TRP A 5 -53.90 -35.92 -56.03
C TRP A 5 -53.92 -35.08 -54.76
N LEU A 6 -55.05 -34.45 -54.42
CA LEU A 6 -55.18 -33.62 -53.21
C LEU A 6 -54.95 -34.42 -51.91
N ASP A 7 -55.37 -35.68 -51.88
CA ASP A 7 -55.20 -36.57 -50.72
C ASP A 7 -53.82 -37.26 -50.71
N GLY A 8 -53.01 -37.07 -51.76
CA GLY A 8 -51.66 -37.61 -51.84
C GLY A 8 -50.63 -36.66 -51.26
N ASP A 9 -49.41 -37.17 -51.12
CA ASP A 9 -48.19 -36.48 -50.71
C ASP A 9 -47.15 -36.88 -51.77
N CYS A 10 -46.74 -35.93 -52.61
CA CYS A 10 -46.02 -36.21 -53.86
C CYS A 10 -44.50 -36.20 -53.70
N ASP A 11 -43.98 -35.46 -52.74
CA ASP A 11 -42.56 -35.31 -52.39
C ASP A 11 -42.20 -35.99 -51.07
N GLY A 12 -43.18 -36.42 -50.28
CA GLY A 12 -43.02 -37.30 -49.15
C GLY A 12 -42.64 -36.58 -47.86
N ASP A 13 -42.94 -35.28 -47.76
CA ASP A 13 -42.67 -34.42 -46.61
C ASP A 13 -43.65 -34.64 -45.43
N GLY A 14 -44.71 -35.42 -45.62
CA GLY A 14 -45.75 -35.67 -44.63
C GLY A 14 -46.87 -34.62 -44.62
N VAL A 15 -46.88 -33.67 -45.55
CA VAL A 15 -47.97 -32.74 -45.84
C VAL A 15 -48.70 -33.21 -47.10
N THR A 16 -50.03 -33.12 -47.12
CA THR A 16 -50.77 -33.50 -48.33
C THR A 16 -50.72 -32.38 -49.37
N ASN A 17 -50.66 -32.72 -50.66
CA ASN A 17 -50.72 -31.77 -51.78
C ASN A 17 -51.89 -30.77 -51.68
N GLY A 18 -53.02 -31.21 -51.12
CA GLY A 18 -54.18 -30.35 -50.90
C GLY A 18 -53.98 -29.31 -49.80
N GLN A 19 -53.22 -29.65 -48.76
CA GLN A 19 -52.85 -28.77 -47.65
C GLN A 19 -51.75 -27.80 -48.09
N GLU A 20 -50.76 -28.24 -48.83
CA GLU A 20 -49.72 -27.38 -49.41
C GLU A 20 -50.30 -26.33 -50.36
N VAL A 21 -51.31 -26.69 -51.17
CA VAL A 21 -52.05 -25.70 -51.99
C VAL A 21 -52.77 -24.65 -51.13
N ILE A 22 -53.19 -25.00 -49.91
CA ILE A 22 -53.80 -24.07 -48.96
C ILE A 22 -52.72 -23.17 -48.34
N ASP A 23 -51.57 -23.74 -47.98
CA ASP A 23 -50.45 -23.05 -47.33
C ASP A 23 -49.64 -22.19 -48.31
N GLY A 24 -49.72 -22.51 -49.60
CA GLY A 24 -49.01 -21.82 -50.67
C GLY A 24 -47.62 -22.39 -50.98
N THR A 25 -47.32 -23.61 -50.51
CA THR A 25 -46.05 -24.32 -50.73
C THR A 25 -46.11 -25.21 -51.98
N ASP A 26 -44.96 -25.68 -52.49
CA ASP A 26 -44.83 -26.50 -53.71
C ASP A 26 -44.96 -28.01 -53.42
N PRO A 27 -46.04 -28.69 -53.88
CA PRO A 27 -46.29 -30.12 -53.66
C PRO A 27 -45.35 -31.12 -54.35
N THR A 28 -44.20 -30.64 -54.80
CA THR A 28 -43.15 -31.44 -55.41
C THR A 28 -41.77 -31.10 -54.87
N ASN A 29 -41.68 -30.16 -53.93
CA ASN A 29 -40.44 -29.76 -53.28
C ASN A 29 -40.48 -30.19 -51.79
N PRO A 30 -39.76 -31.25 -51.42
CA PRO A 30 -39.84 -31.82 -50.06
C PRO A 30 -39.37 -30.89 -48.92
N CYS A 31 -38.74 -29.75 -49.26
CA CYS A 31 -38.28 -28.74 -48.29
C CYS A 31 -39.09 -27.44 -48.36
N ASP A 32 -40.19 -27.40 -49.12
CA ASP A 32 -41.12 -26.27 -49.15
C ASP A 32 -42.43 -26.74 -48.54
N PHE A 33 -42.52 -26.67 -47.21
CA PHE A 33 -43.71 -27.10 -46.47
C PHE A 33 -43.87 -26.31 -45.17
N VAL A 34 -45.02 -26.48 -44.51
CA VAL A 34 -45.28 -25.91 -43.18
C VAL A 34 -45.19 -27.04 -42.16
N LEU A 35 -44.16 -27.03 -41.31
CA LEU A 35 -43.90 -28.10 -40.34
C LEU A 35 -45.12 -28.45 -39.47
N ALA A 36 -45.87 -27.43 -39.01
CA ALA A 36 -47.07 -27.63 -38.20
C ALA A 36 -48.21 -28.41 -38.91
N ASN A 37 -48.17 -28.53 -40.24
CA ASN A 37 -49.15 -29.25 -41.06
C ASN A 37 -48.70 -30.65 -41.48
N GLN A 38 -47.53 -31.10 -41.03
CA GLN A 38 -47.03 -32.46 -41.22
C GLN A 38 -47.91 -33.45 -40.43
N THR A 39 -48.91 -34.02 -41.10
CA THR A 39 -49.94 -34.88 -40.49
C THR A 39 -49.93 -36.30 -41.02
N VAL A 40 -49.16 -36.54 -42.08
CA VAL A 40 -48.87 -37.84 -42.67
C VAL A 40 -47.44 -38.23 -42.27
N THR A 41 -47.17 -39.53 -42.19
CA THR A 41 -45.80 -40.01 -41.91
C THR A 41 -44.89 -39.65 -43.08
N PRO A 42 -43.78 -38.93 -42.84
CA PRO A 42 -42.80 -38.61 -43.88
C PRO A 42 -42.19 -39.86 -44.52
N SER A 43 -41.74 -39.71 -45.76
CA SER A 43 -41.09 -40.76 -46.54
C SER A 43 -39.67 -41.05 -46.03
N ALA A 44 -39.13 -42.22 -46.37
CA ALA A 44 -37.74 -42.54 -46.03
C ALA A 44 -36.76 -41.63 -46.79
N GLU A 45 -37.14 -41.21 -48.01
CA GLU A 45 -36.38 -40.27 -48.81
C GLU A 45 -36.31 -38.89 -48.16
N TRP A 46 -37.42 -38.38 -47.58
CA TRP A 46 -37.45 -37.10 -46.88
C TRP A 46 -36.61 -37.13 -45.58
N LEU A 47 -36.61 -38.25 -44.85
CA LEU A 47 -35.80 -38.39 -43.63
C LEU A 47 -34.28 -38.36 -43.89
N GLU A 48 -33.84 -38.60 -45.14
CA GLU A 48 -32.43 -38.52 -45.56
C GLU A 48 -32.07 -37.15 -46.18
N LEU A 49 -33.04 -36.24 -46.32
CA LEU A 49 -32.78 -34.87 -46.74
C LEU A 49 -32.29 -34.03 -45.57
N ASP A 50 -31.66 -32.92 -45.92
CA ASP A 50 -31.24 -31.82 -45.05
C ASP A 50 -31.81 -30.58 -45.75
N CYS A 51 -32.90 -30.05 -45.20
CA CYS A 51 -33.77 -29.12 -45.90
C CYS A 51 -33.38 -27.66 -45.73
N ASP A 52 -32.80 -27.30 -44.59
CA ASP A 52 -32.24 -25.99 -44.28
C ASP A 52 -30.72 -25.92 -44.55
N GLY A 53 -30.06 -27.05 -44.71
CA GLY A 53 -28.66 -27.13 -45.12
C GLY A 53 -27.67 -27.00 -43.95
N ASP A 54 -28.11 -27.24 -42.73
CA ASP A 54 -27.31 -27.11 -41.50
C ASP A 54 -26.35 -28.30 -41.27
N GLY A 55 -26.46 -29.36 -42.10
CA GLY A 55 -25.67 -30.57 -41.99
C GLY A 55 -26.29 -31.68 -41.13
N VAL A 56 -27.51 -31.50 -40.62
CA VAL A 56 -28.30 -32.47 -39.88
C VAL A 56 -29.46 -32.94 -40.75
N SER A 57 -29.62 -34.24 -40.92
CA SER A 57 -30.74 -34.75 -41.69
C SER A 57 -32.08 -34.55 -40.97
N ASN A 58 -33.16 -34.29 -41.71
CA ASN A 58 -34.51 -34.13 -41.19
C ASN A 58 -34.93 -35.29 -40.25
N GLY A 59 -34.47 -36.51 -40.55
CA GLY A 59 -34.72 -37.67 -39.71
C GLY A 59 -33.95 -37.67 -38.38
N GLN A 60 -32.75 -37.11 -38.37
CA GLN A 60 -31.94 -36.89 -37.17
C GLN A 60 -32.52 -35.75 -36.32
N GLU A 61 -32.91 -34.64 -36.94
CA GLU A 61 -33.56 -33.52 -36.27
C GLU A 61 -34.87 -33.91 -35.58
N ILE A 62 -35.71 -34.74 -36.19
CA ILE A 62 -36.89 -35.30 -35.53
C ILE A 62 -36.52 -36.08 -34.25
N ASN A 63 -35.37 -36.77 -34.23
CA ASN A 63 -34.93 -37.51 -33.04
C ASN A 63 -34.44 -36.55 -31.96
N ASP A 64 -33.81 -35.45 -32.36
CA ASP A 64 -33.22 -34.44 -31.47
C ASP A 64 -34.26 -33.44 -30.96
N GLY A 65 -35.36 -33.28 -31.70
CA GLY A 65 -36.44 -32.36 -31.41
C GLY A 65 -36.22 -30.94 -31.96
N THR A 66 -35.38 -30.81 -32.99
CA THR A 66 -35.07 -29.57 -33.71
C THR A 66 -35.95 -29.39 -34.96
N ASP A 67 -35.95 -28.20 -35.59
CA ASP A 67 -36.80 -27.82 -36.73
C ASP A 67 -36.07 -27.97 -38.08
N PRO A 68 -36.49 -28.92 -38.96
CA PRO A 68 -35.87 -29.18 -40.28
C PRO A 68 -35.94 -28.09 -41.34
N LEU A 69 -36.35 -26.89 -40.95
CA LEU A 69 -36.49 -25.72 -41.80
C LEU A 69 -35.83 -24.49 -41.16
N ASP A 70 -35.16 -24.63 -40.02
CA ASP A 70 -34.50 -23.55 -39.29
C ASP A 70 -33.02 -23.91 -39.07
N GLU A 71 -32.17 -23.34 -39.91
CA GLU A 71 -30.74 -23.66 -40.02
C GLU A 71 -29.93 -23.40 -38.73
N CYS A 72 -30.53 -22.73 -37.74
CA CYS A 72 -29.93 -22.43 -36.44
C CYS A 72 -30.62 -23.15 -35.27
N ASP A 73 -31.69 -23.90 -35.51
CA ASP A 73 -32.26 -24.84 -34.54
C ASP A 73 -31.65 -26.22 -34.80
N LEU A 74 -30.44 -26.45 -34.29
CA LEU A 74 -29.74 -27.72 -34.47
C LEU A 74 -29.01 -28.20 -33.22
N MET A 75 -28.75 -29.51 -33.17
CA MET A 75 -27.76 -30.09 -32.27
C MET A 75 -26.47 -30.27 -33.05
N PHE A 76 -25.53 -29.32 -32.96
CA PHE A 76 -24.31 -29.29 -33.78
C PHE A 76 -23.51 -30.61 -33.74
N GLU A 77 -23.46 -31.28 -32.58
CA GLU A 77 -22.77 -32.58 -32.42
C GLU A 77 -23.37 -33.73 -33.27
N ASN A 78 -24.58 -33.56 -33.79
CA ASN A 78 -25.33 -34.57 -34.55
C ASN A 78 -25.31 -34.36 -36.07
N GLN A 79 -24.53 -33.42 -36.60
CA GLN A 79 -24.31 -33.28 -38.04
C GLN A 79 -23.92 -34.63 -38.67
N ASP A 80 -24.75 -35.11 -39.60
CA ASP A 80 -24.62 -36.42 -40.23
C ASP A 80 -24.48 -36.34 -41.77
N VAL A 81 -24.65 -35.14 -42.33
CA VAL A 81 -24.39 -34.81 -43.74
C VAL A 81 -23.53 -33.53 -43.87
N PRO A 82 -22.90 -33.27 -45.03
CA PRO A 82 -22.12 -32.04 -45.21
C PRO A 82 -23.04 -30.80 -45.26
N PRO A 83 -22.76 -29.75 -44.47
CA PRO A 83 -23.57 -28.53 -44.47
C PRO A 83 -23.44 -27.75 -45.79
N SER A 84 -24.42 -26.88 -46.02
CA SER A 84 -24.55 -26.04 -47.20
C SER A 84 -23.57 -24.85 -47.17
N GLU A 85 -23.35 -24.22 -48.33
CA GLU A 85 -22.56 -22.98 -48.40
C GLU A 85 -23.28 -21.79 -47.75
N GLU A 86 -24.61 -21.81 -47.70
CA GLU A 86 -25.43 -20.77 -47.07
C GLU A 86 -25.25 -20.80 -45.55
N TRP A 87 -25.41 -21.98 -44.95
CA TRP A 87 -25.17 -22.18 -43.51
C TRP A 87 -23.73 -21.83 -43.11
N LEU A 88 -22.73 -22.24 -43.90
CA LEU A 88 -21.31 -21.94 -43.60
C LEU A 88 -20.98 -20.43 -43.64
N GLU A 89 -21.74 -19.64 -44.40
CA GLU A 89 -21.62 -18.18 -44.48
C GLU A 89 -22.56 -17.45 -43.49
N GLY A 90 -23.40 -18.19 -42.76
CA GLY A 90 -24.25 -17.73 -41.68
C GLY A 90 -23.51 -17.56 -40.35
N ASP A 91 -24.24 -17.04 -39.37
CA ASP A 91 -23.81 -16.75 -38.00
C ASP A 91 -25.06 -16.96 -37.12
N CYS A 92 -25.17 -18.15 -36.56
CA CYS A 92 -26.42 -18.64 -35.98
C CYS A 92 -26.68 -18.11 -34.57
N ASP A 93 -25.64 -17.91 -33.77
CA ASP A 93 -25.73 -17.37 -32.42
C ASP A 93 -25.47 -15.85 -32.34
N GLY A 94 -25.00 -15.26 -33.43
CA GLY A 94 -24.79 -13.82 -33.56
C GLY A 94 -23.56 -13.32 -32.81
N ASP A 95 -22.61 -14.18 -32.49
CA ASP A 95 -21.35 -13.83 -31.84
C ASP A 95 -20.36 -13.12 -32.80
N GLY A 96 -20.67 -13.08 -34.09
CA GLY A 96 -19.86 -12.46 -35.14
C GLY A 96 -18.74 -13.35 -35.68
N VAL A 97 -18.75 -14.65 -35.35
CA VAL A 97 -17.99 -15.71 -36.00
C VAL A 97 -18.95 -16.45 -36.92
N LEU A 98 -18.52 -16.73 -38.15
CA LEU A 98 -19.37 -17.48 -39.08
C LEU A 98 -19.35 -18.97 -38.72
N ASN A 99 -20.47 -19.67 -38.88
CA ASN A 99 -20.62 -21.10 -38.58
C ASN A 99 -19.48 -21.94 -39.21
N GLY A 100 -19.09 -21.62 -40.46
CA GLY A 100 -17.99 -22.32 -41.13
C GLY A 100 -16.61 -22.07 -40.52
N GLN A 101 -16.38 -20.91 -39.90
CA GLN A 101 -15.16 -20.59 -39.15
C GLN A 101 -15.16 -21.29 -37.79
N GLU A 102 -16.31 -21.41 -37.14
CA GLU A 102 -16.46 -22.15 -35.87
C GLU A 102 -16.22 -23.65 -36.04
N VAL A 103 -16.72 -24.26 -37.12
CA VAL A 103 -16.38 -25.65 -37.50
C VAL A 103 -14.86 -25.83 -37.63
N ILE A 104 -14.14 -24.83 -38.15
CA ILE A 104 -12.68 -24.86 -38.26
C ILE A 104 -12.03 -24.71 -36.88
N ASP A 105 -12.62 -23.86 -36.04
CA ASP A 105 -12.14 -23.57 -34.69
C ASP A 105 -12.49 -24.65 -33.67
N GLY A 106 -13.47 -25.49 -33.96
CA GLY A 106 -14.01 -26.49 -33.05
C GLY A 106 -14.83 -25.87 -31.92
N THR A 107 -15.54 -24.80 -32.21
CA THR A 107 -16.53 -24.15 -31.34
C THR A 107 -17.95 -24.44 -31.82
N ASP A 108 -18.97 -24.18 -31.01
CA ASP A 108 -20.37 -24.52 -31.26
C ASP A 108 -21.16 -23.35 -31.90
N PRO A 109 -21.59 -23.46 -33.18
CA PRO A 109 -22.27 -22.38 -33.91
C PRO A 109 -23.63 -21.91 -33.38
N VAL A 110 -24.14 -22.53 -32.32
CA VAL A 110 -25.39 -22.13 -31.67
C VAL A 110 -25.20 -21.72 -30.21
N ASP A 111 -23.97 -21.74 -29.70
CA ASP A 111 -23.64 -21.25 -28.35
C ASP A 111 -22.87 -19.93 -28.45
N PRO A 112 -23.54 -18.77 -28.22
CA PRO A 112 -22.95 -17.44 -28.38
C PRO A 112 -21.74 -17.15 -27.49
N CYS A 113 -21.47 -18.01 -26.51
CA CYS A 113 -20.34 -17.91 -25.60
C CYS A 113 -19.24 -18.96 -25.87
N ASP A 114 -19.44 -19.88 -26.81
CA ASP A 114 -18.40 -20.79 -27.29
C ASP A 114 -17.81 -20.26 -28.59
N TYR A 115 -16.84 -19.37 -28.49
CA TYR A 115 -16.14 -18.86 -29.67
C TYR A 115 -14.68 -18.53 -29.39
N LYS A 116 -13.94 -18.22 -30.46
CA LYS A 116 -12.56 -17.74 -30.34
C LYS A 116 -12.49 -16.24 -30.60
N PRO A 117 -12.02 -15.42 -29.64
CA PRO A 117 -11.92 -13.97 -29.83
C PRO A 117 -11.06 -13.53 -31.03
N ILE A 118 -10.11 -14.36 -31.48
CA ILE A 118 -9.28 -14.06 -32.67
C ILE A 118 -10.03 -14.20 -33.99
N SER A 119 -11.13 -14.96 -34.02
CA SER A 119 -11.94 -15.24 -35.20
C SER A 119 -13.16 -14.32 -35.31
N GLN A 120 -13.49 -13.60 -34.24
CA GLN A 120 -14.64 -12.73 -34.13
C GLN A 120 -14.55 -11.47 -34.98
N ASP A 121 -15.65 -11.12 -35.64
CA ASP A 121 -15.87 -9.79 -36.24
C ASP A 121 -16.93 -9.02 -35.46
N ILE A 122 -16.48 -8.19 -34.53
CA ILE A 122 -17.31 -7.28 -33.72
C ILE A 122 -18.24 -6.37 -34.52
N THR A 123 -18.01 -6.19 -35.83
CA THR A 123 -18.88 -5.32 -36.65
C THR A 123 -20.18 -5.99 -37.08
N ILE A 124 -20.31 -7.30 -36.85
CA ILE A 124 -21.47 -8.11 -37.23
C ILE A 124 -22.16 -8.81 -36.04
N THR A 125 -21.71 -8.58 -34.80
CA THR A 125 -22.36 -9.12 -33.60
C THR A 125 -23.83 -8.69 -33.49
N SER A 126 -24.63 -9.55 -32.89
CA SER A 126 -26.06 -9.34 -32.66
C SER A 126 -26.33 -8.54 -31.38
N GLU A 127 -27.52 -7.95 -31.28
CA GLU A 127 -27.97 -7.32 -30.03
C GLU A 127 -28.20 -8.37 -28.91
N GLU A 128 -28.45 -9.63 -29.27
CA GLU A 128 -28.61 -10.70 -28.28
C GLU A 128 -27.28 -11.03 -27.63
N TRP A 129 -26.23 -11.23 -28.44
CA TRP A 129 -24.86 -11.42 -27.98
C TRP A 129 -24.34 -10.23 -27.16
N ASP A 130 -24.59 -8.99 -27.61
CA ASP A 130 -24.17 -7.77 -26.91
C ASP A 130 -24.67 -7.71 -25.45
N ASN A 131 -25.84 -8.30 -25.15
CA ASN A 131 -26.47 -8.26 -23.83
C ASN A 131 -26.19 -9.51 -22.98
N LEU A 132 -25.44 -10.48 -23.49
CA LEU A 132 -24.99 -11.62 -22.71
C LEU A 132 -23.84 -11.23 -21.79
N ASP A 133 -23.63 -12.07 -20.79
CA ASP A 133 -22.50 -12.09 -19.87
C ASP A 133 -21.94 -13.51 -20.00
N CYS A 134 -20.98 -13.68 -20.90
CA CYS A 134 -20.57 -15.01 -21.37
C CYS A 134 -19.67 -15.75 -20.38
N ASP A 135 -18.87 -15.02 -19.61
CA ASP A 135 -17.98 -15.60 -18.60
C ASP A 135 -18.53 -15.51 -17.18
N GLY A 136 -19.64 -14.80 -17.00
CA GLY A 136 -20.42 -14.77 -15.78
C GLY A 136 -19.84 -13.85 -14.72
N ASP A 137 -19.03 -12.86 -15.08
CA ASP A 137 -18.45 -11.89 -14.14
C ASP A 137 -19.40 -10.73 -13.79
N GLY A 138 -20.57 -10.67 -14.42
CA GLY A 138 -21.58 -9.62 -14.21
C GLY A 138 -21.42 -8.39 -15.11
N VAL A 139 -20.46 -8.39 -16.03
CA VAL A 139 -20.29 -7.39 -17.09
C VAL A 139 -20.87 -7.96 -18.39
N THR A 140 -21.54 -7.11 -19.17
CA THR A 140 -22.06 -7.57 -20.47
C THR A 140 -20.97 -7.54 -21.53
N ASN A 141 -21.02 -8.47 -22.48
CA ASN A 141 -20.08 -8.56 -23.60
C ASN A 141 -19.83 -7.20 -24.26
N LYS A 142 -20.90 -6.42 -24.47
CA LYS A 142 -20.81 -5.07 -25.04
C LYS A 142 -20.05 -4.09 -24.17
N ASP A 143 -20.29 -4.10 -22.86
CA ASP A 143 -19.60 -3.20 -21.93
C ASP A 143 -18.11 -3.56 -21.88
N GLU A 144 -17.78 -4.85 -21.92
CA GLU A 144 -16.39 -5.29 -22.01
C GLU A 144 -15.68 -4.88 -23.29
N ILE A 145 -16.36 -4.96 -24.45
CA ILE A 145 -15.81 -4.44 -25.70
C ILE A 145 -15.54 -2.93 -25.61
N LEU A 146 -16.37 -2.18 -24.89
CA LEU A 146 -16.17 -0.73 -24.67
C LEU A 146 -14.99 -0.46 -23.73
N ASP A 147 -14.81 -1.30 -22.73
CA ASP A 147 -13.78 -1.19 -21.69
C ASP A 147 -12.43 -1.77 -22.14
N GLY A 148 -12.45 -2.60 -23.19
CA GLY A 148 -11.26 -3.28 -23.72
C GLY A 148 -10.87 -4.52 -22.94
N THR A 149 -11.83 -5.13 -22.24
CA THR A 149 -11.73 -6.39 -21.51
C THR A 149 -12.23 -7.56 -22.37
N ASN A 150 -12.26 -8.79 -21.84
CA ASN A 150 -12.48 -10.00 -22.64
C ASN A 150 -13.72 -10.79 -22.20
N PRO A 151 -14.77 -10.88 -23.04
CA PRO A 151 -16.04 -11.52 -22.68
C PRO A 151 -16.04 -13.02 -22.38
N LEU A 152 -14.88 -13.66 -22.47
CA LEU A 152 -14.69 -15.07 -22.18
C LEU A 152 -13.68 -15.30 -21.04
N ASN A 153 -13.33 -14.25 -20.30
CA ASN A 153 -12.37 -14.32 -19.21
C ASN A 153 -12.85 -13.52 -18.01
N PHE A 154 -13.48 -14.23 -17.08
CA PHE A 154 -14.15 -13.68 -15.92
C PHE A 154 -13.24 -12.92 -14.91
N CYS A 155 -11.91 -12.94 -15.11
CA CYS A 155 -10.93 -12.14 -14.35
C CYS A 155 -10.33 -10.97 -15.15
N ASP A 156 -10.81 -10.73 -16.36
CA ASP A 156 -10.42 -9.60 -17.19
C ASP A 156 -11.66 -8.72 -17.34
N PHE A 157 -11.91 -7.87 -16.35
CA PHE A 157 -13.09 -7.02 -16.28
C PHE A 157 -12.80 -5.71 -15.55
N ILE A 158 -13.77 -4.79 -15.55
CA ILE A 158 -13.72 -3.58 -14.71
C ILE A 158 -14.86 -3.66 -13.70
N LEU A 159 -14.52 -3.61 -12.40
CA LEU A 159 -15.48 -3.75 -11.30
C LEU A 159 -16.63 -2.73 -11.36
N GLU A 160 -16.35 -1.50 -11.81
CA GLU A 160 -17.39 -0.46 -11.92
C GLU A 160 -18.40 -0.69 -13.07
N SER A 161 -18.09 -1.61 -13.99
CA SER A 161 -18.92 -2.01 -15.13
C SER A 161 -19.80 -3.23 -14.85
N GLN A 162 -19.67 -3.87 -13.67
CA GLN A 162 -20.58 -4.94 -13.25
C GLN A 162 -22.00 -4.39 -13.05
N THR A 163 -22.89 -4.70 -13.99
CA THR A 163 -24.29 -4.25 -13.98
C THR A 163 -25.30 -5.39 -13.95
N VAL A 164 -24.83 -6.62 -14.15
CA VAL A 164 -25.57 -7.87 -14.05
C VAL A 164 -25.15 -8.61 -12.78
N GLU A 165 -25.96 -9.56 -12.31
CA GLU A 165 -25.62 -10.39 -11.15
C GLU A 165 -24.54 -11.41 -11.55
N PRO A 166 -23.34 -11.39 -10.92
CA PRO A 166 -22.28 -12.34 -11.23
C PRO A 166 -22.70 -13.79 -10.95
N SER A 167 -22.10 -14.70 -11.71
CA SER A 167 -22.33 -16.14 -11.60
C SER A 167 -21.73 -16.71 -10.30
N GLN A 168 -22.20 -17.90 -9.91
CA GLN A 168 -21.60 -18.61 -8.76
C GLN A 168 -20.17 -19.08 -9.06
N GLU A 169 -19.85 -19.37 -10.32
CA GLU A 169 -18.51 -19.78 -10.72
C GLU A 169 -17.51 -18.64 -10.51
N TRP A 170 -17.90 -17.42 -10.89
CA TRP A 170 -17.12 -16.22 -10.61
C TRP A 170 -17.00 -15.93 -9.11
N LEU A 171 -18.09 -16.05 -8.34
CA LEU A 171 -18.04 -15.81 -6.88
C LEU A 171 -17.14 -16.80 -6.12
N ASP A 172 -17.04 -18.04 -6.59
CA ASP A 172 -16.20 -19.09 -6.01
C ASP A 172 -14.75 -19.05 -6.54
N ALA A 173 -14.48 -18.24 -7.56
CA ALA A 173 -13.14 -18.03 -8.12
C ALA A 173 -12.33 -17.03 -7.28
N ASP A 174 -11.03 -17.00 -7.56
CA ASP A 174 -10.01 -16.17 -6.92
C ASP A 174 -9.19 -15.58 -8.07
N CYS A 175 -9.48 -14.33 -8.44
CA CYS A 175 -9.02 -13.76 -9.70
C CYS A 175 -7.59 -13.19 -9.62
N ASP A 176 -7.22 -12.59 -8.50
CA ASP A 176 -5.88 -12.07 -8.26
C ASP A 176 -4.93 -13.10 -7.61
N ASN A 177 -5.46 -14.22 -7.11
CA ASN A 177 -4.73 -15.35 -6.51
C ASN A 177 -4.11 -15.04 -5.14
N ASP A 178 -4.77 -14.18 -4.36
CA ASP A 178 -4.36 -13.80 -3.01
C ASP A 178 -4.79 -14.83 -1.94
N GLY A 179 -5.70 -15.74 -2.29
CA GLY A 179 -6.23 -16.80 -1.44
C GLY A 179 -7.61 -16.51 -0.83
N LEU A 180 -8.22 -15.39 -1.18
CA LEU A 180 -9.62 -15.04 -0.94
C LEU A 180 -10.42 -15.24 -2.22
N SER A 181 -11.72 -15.56 -2.11
CA SER A 181 -12.56 -15.68 -3.32
C SER A 181 -13.25 -14.35 -3.61
N ASN A 182 -13.55 -14.07 -4.88
CA ASN A 182 -14.22 -12.85 -5.32
C ASN A 182 -15.49 -12.54 -4.50
N GLY A 183 -16.26 -13.58 -4.15
CA GLY A 183 -17.45 -13.44 -3.32
C GLY A 183 -17.19 -13.08 -1.85
N ASP A 184 -16.06 -13.55 -1.28
CA ASP A 184 -15.63 -13.20 0.08
C ASP A 184 -15.06 -11.78 0.10
N GLU A 185 -14.31 -11.40 -0.94
CA GLU A 185 -13.78 -10.05 -1.14
C GLU A 185 -14.89 -9.00 -1.21
N ILE A 186 -15.90 -9.21 -2.05
CA ILE A 186 -17.10 -8.34 -2.09
C ILE A 186 -17.75 -8.21 -0.70
N ALA A 187 -17.75 -9.30 0.08
CA ALA A 187 -18.39 -9.31 1.39
C ALA A 187 -17.63 -8.49 2.43
N ILE A 188 -16.30 -8.41 2.33
CA ILE A 188 -15.45 -7.62 3.23
C ILE A 188 -15.12 -6.23 2.67
N GLY A 189 -15.28 -6.01 1.37
CA GLY A 189 -15.09 -4.74 0.68
C GLY A 189 -13.75 -4.57 -0.03
N THR A 190 -12.98 -5.65 -0.19
CA THR A 190 -11.73 -5.68 -0.98
C THR A 190 -12.00 -5.82 -2.47
N ASP A 191 -10.96 -5.65 -3.31
CA ASP A 191 -11.07 -5.63 -4.77
C ASP A 191 -10.64 -6.97 -5.40
N PRO A 192 -11.55 -7.73 -6.04
CA PRO A 192 -11.28 -9.05 -6.65
C PRO A 192 -10.18 -9.13 -7.71
N LEU A 193 -9.63 -7.99 -8.12
CA LEU A 193 -8.54 -7.90 -9.10
C LEU A 193 -7.25 -7.34 -8.50
N ASN A 194 -7.18 -7.16 -7.18
CA ASN A 194 -6.06 -6.54 -6.50
C ASN A 194 -5.68 -7.30 -5.22
N GLU A 195 -4.57 -8.05 -5.31
CA GLU A 195 -4.12 -8.95 -4.24
C GLU A 195 -3.79 -8.29 -2.89
N ASP A 196 -3.67 -6.96 -2.85
CA ASP A 196 -3.36 -6.11 -1.68
C ASP A 196 -4.17 -4.80 -1.81
N THR A 197 -5.36 -4.78 -1.21
CA THR A 197 -6.36 -3.72 -1.44
C THR A 197 -5.94 -2.37 -0.86
N ASP A 198 -5.37 -2.34 0.34
CA ASP A 198 -4.96 -1.11 1.00
C ASP A 198 -3.50 -0.70 0.72
N GLY A 199 -2.72 -1.61 0.13
CA GLY A 199 -1.38 -1.36 -0.37
C GLY A 199 -0.33 -1.36 0.73
N ASP A 200 -0.52 -2.10 1.82
CA ASP A 200 0.42 -2.21 2.93
C ASP A 200 1.51 -3.28 2.71
N GLY A 201 1.41 -4.08 1.65
CA GLY A 201 2.34 -5.15 1.29
C GLY A 201 1.96 -6.54 1.79
N VAL A 202 0.86 -6.69 2.53
CA VAL A 202 0.23 -7.97 2.92
C VAL A 202 -0.94 -8.24 1.97
N LEU A 203 -1.20 -9.51 1.69
CA LEU A 203 -2.30 -9.88 0.80
C LEU A 203 -3.62 -9.93 1.58
N ASP A 204 -4.75 -9.54 0.98
CA ASP A 204 -6.05 -9.47 1.68
C ASP A 204 -6.45 -10.83 2.31
N GLY A 205 -6.15 -11.91 1.61
CA GLY A 205 -6.31 -13.29 2.07
C GLY A 205 -5.40 -13.64 3.25
N ASP A 206 -4.17 -13.14 3.29
CA ASP A 206 -3.25 -13.34 4.42
C ASP A 206 -3.70 -12.54 5.64
N GLU A 207 -4.16 -11.31 5.45
CA GLU A 207 -4.71 -10.46 6.51
C GLU A 207 -5.97 -11.04 7.14
N THR A 208 -6.88 -11.54 6.32
CA THR A 208 -8.07 -12.26 6.79
C THR A 208 -7.70 -13.47 7.66
N ASN A 209 -6.59 -14.15 7.33
CA ASN A 209 -6.08 -15.29 8.10
C ASN A 209 -5.39 -14.87 9.41
N ASP A 210 -4.63 -13.77 9.38
CA ASP A 210 -3.92 -13.22 10.54
C ASP A 210 -4.86 -12.43 11.49
N GLY A 211 -6.02 -12.02 10.98
CA GLY A 211 -7.06 -11.29 11.70
C GLY A 211 -6.86 -9.79 11.74
N THR A 212 -6.13 -9.25 10.76
CA THR A 212 -5.99 -7.81 10.48
C THR A 212 -7.07 -7.34 9.49
N ASP A 213 -7.15 -6.04 9.20
CA ASP A 213 -8.19 -5.44 8.35
C ASP A 213 -7.61 -5.01 6.99
N PRO A 214 -7.94 -5.70 5.88
CA PRO A 214 -7.36 -5.45 4.55
C PRO A 214 -7.81 -4.15 3.87
N LEU A 215 -8.46 -3.28 4.63
CA LEU A 215 -8.88 -1.95 4.24
C LEU A 215 -8.24 -0.87 5.13
N ASP A 216 -7.39 -1.26 6.07
CA ASP A 216 -6.67 -0.39 6.99
C ASP A 216 -5.17 -0.60 6.85
N ILE A 217 -4.57 0.24 6.01
CA ILE A 217 -3.14 0.30 5.67
C ILE A 217 -2.16 0.31 6.86
N CYS A 218 -2.64 0.49 8.09
CA CYS A 218 -1.85 0.45 9.33
C CYS A 218 -2.20 -0.72 10.28
N ASP A 219 -3.20 -1.54 9.98
CA ASP A 219 -3.51 -2.77 10.73
C ASP A 219 -2.91 -3.96 10.00
N PHE A 220 -1.64 -4.29 10.28
CA PHE A 220 -0.97 -5.38 9.58
C PHE A 220 0.07 -6.10 10.43
N VAL A 221 0.58 -7.22 9.91
CA VAL A 221 1.68 -7.96 10.51
C VAL A 221 2.93 -7.79 9.65
N THR A 222 3.93 -7.06 10.15
CA THR A 222 5.20 -6.76 9.44
C THR A 222 5.89 -8.01 8.86
N SER A 223 5.77 -9.17 9.52
CA SER A 223 6.36 -10.43 9.01
C SER A 223 5.57 -11.12 7.89
N SER A 224 4.34 -10.70 7.66
CA SER A 224 3.42 -11.23 6.64
C SER A 224 3.47 -10.43 5.34
N GLN A 225 4.20 -9.30 5.29
CA GLN A 225 4.44 -8.57 4.04
C GLN A 225 5.19 -9.45 3.03
N THR A 226 4.55 -9.73 1.90
CA THR A 226 5.11 -10.56 0.82
C THR A 226 5.25 -9.83 -0.52
N VAL A 227 4.55 -8.71 -0.67
CA VAL A 227 4.64 -7.83 -1.85
C VAL A 227 5.19 -6.45 -1.46
N PRO A 228 5.74 -5.67 -2.42
CA PRO A 228 6.24 -4.34 -2.10
C PRO A 228 5.08 -3.41 -1.71
N PRO A 229 5.12 -2.75 -0.54
CA PRO A 229 4.08 -1.81 -0.12
C PRO A 229 3.98 -0.61 -1.06
N SER A 230 2.83 0.05 -1.02
CA SER A 230 2.51 1.23 -1.81
C SER A 230 3.30 2.47 -1.36
N THR A 231 3.36 3.49 -2.24
CA THR A 231 3.95 4.79 -1.87
C THR A 231 3.11 5.53 -0.82
N GLU A 232 1.80 5.26 -0.74
CA GLU A 232 0.93 5.82 0.30
C GLU A 232 1.32 5.25 1.67
N TRP A 233 1.49 3.92 1.76
CA TRP A 233 2.00 3.27 2.97
C TRP A 233 3.38 3.80 3.37
N GLU A 234 4.32 3.97 2.44
CA GLU A 234 5.67 4.49 2.74
C GLU A 234 5.67 5.92 3.36
N GLU A 235 4.65 6.73 3.05
CA GLU A 235 4.51 8.12 3.51
C GLU A 235 3.68 8.25 4.81
N LEU A 236 3.15 7.15 5.34
CA LEU A 236 2.43 7.10 6.62
C LEU A 236 3.36 6.88 7.81
N ASP A 237 2.83 7.14 8.99
CA ASP A 237 3.42 6.93 10.31
C ASP A 237 2.37 6.14 11.10
N CYS A 238 2.40 4.82 10.98
CA CYS A 238 1.30 3.95 11.41
C CYS A 238 1.23 3.78 12.93
N ASP A 239 2.38 3.76 13.60
CA ASP A 239 2.46 3.66 15.05
C ASP A 239 2.49 5.03 15.77
N GLY A 240 2.62 6.11 14.99
CA GLY A 240 2.51 7.48 15.46
C GLY A 240 3.73 7.97 16.21
N ASP A 241 4.88 7.34 16.01
CA ASP A 241 6.14 7.66 16.68
C ASP A 241 6.88 8.84 16.02
N GLY A 242 6.38 9.34 14.89
CA GLY A 242 6.95 10.45 14.13
C GLY A 242 8.07 10.07 13.16
N VAL A 243 8.26 8.78 12.91
CA VAL A 243 9.05 8.21 11.82
C VAL A 243 8.06 7.66 10.79
N LEU A 244 8.35 7.87 9.50
CA LEU A 244 7.49 7.31 8.46
C LEU A 244 7.85 5.84 8.23
N ASN A 245 6.86 5.01 7.89
CA ASN A 245 7.04 3.58 7.61
C ASN A 245 8.19 3.31 6.64
N GLY A 246 8.28 4.09 5.55
CA GLY A 246 9.36 3.94 4.57
C GLY A 246 10.76 4.24 5.14
N GLN A 247 10.87 5.14 6.12
CA GLN A 247 12.12 5.44 6.83
C GLN A 247 12.48 4.32 7.81
N GLU A 248 11.50 3.73 8.48
CA GLU A 248 11.70 2.59 9.38
C GLU A 248 12.18 1.34 8.65
N ILE A 249 11.66 1.06 7.45
CA ILE A 249 12.19 -0.02 6.60
C ILE A 249 13.66 0.20 6.25
N ILE A 250 14.08 1.45 6.02
CA ILE A 250 15.49 1.79 5.76
C ILE A 250 16.35 1.57 7.01
N ASP A 251 15.80 1.89 8.18
CA ASP A 251 16.47 1.79 9.48
C ASP A 251 16.46 0.36 10.04
N GLY A 252 15.57 -0.49 9.54
CA GLY A 252 15.34 -1.86 9.99
C GLY A 252 14.58 -1.94 11.30
N THR A 253 13.68 -0.99 11.54
CA THR A 253 12.75 -0.94 12.68
C THR A 253 11.33 -1.36 12.25
N ASP A 254 10.41 -1.50 13.21
CA ASP A 254 9.06 -2.06 12.99
C ASP A 254 7.99 -0.96 12.93
N PRO A 255 7.36 -0.71 11.76
CA PRO A 255 6.37 0.38 11.59
C PRO A 255 5.05 0.25 12.36
N THR A 256 4.94 -0.81 13.16
CA THR A 256 3.78 -1.08 14.02
C THR A 256 4.14 -1.03 15.52
N ASP A 257 5.42 -0.88 15.86
CA ASP A 257 5.91 -0.79 17.23
C ASP A 257 6.42 0.62 17.55
N PRO A 258 5.61 1.46 18.24
CA PRO A 258 5.94 2.86 18.53
C PRO A 258 7.19 3.06 19.41
N CYS A 259 7.78 1.98 19.93
CA CYS A 259 9.02 2.00 20.69
C CYS A 259 10.22 1.39 19.96
N ASP A 260 10.05 0.91 18.72
CA ASP A 260 11.13 0.43 17.86
C ASP A 260 11.42 1.46 16.77
N PHE A 261 12.27 2.44 17.06
CA PHE A 261 12.64 3.48 16.09
C PHE A 261 14.05 4.03 16.31
N LEU A 262 14.58 4.76 15.31
CA LEU A 262 15.82 5.50 15.44
C LEU A 262 15.54 6.98 15.76
N TRP A 263 15.87 7.40 16.98
CA TRP A 263 15.71 8.78 17.49
C TRP A 263 16.30 9.88 16.59
N GLU A 264 17.31 9.55 15.75
CA GLU A 264 17.92 10.49 14.81
C GLU A 264 17.04 10.84 13.60
N ASN A 265 16.04 10.00 13.31
CA ASN A 265 15.12 10.14 12.18
C ASN A 265 13.70 10.54 12.61
N GLN A 266 13.44 10.58 13.92
CA GLN A 266 12.15 10.97 14.49
C GLN A 266 11.85 12.46 14.29
N ASP A 267 10.64 12.78 13.83
CA ASP A 267 10.05 14.12 13.86
C ASP A 267 9.07 14.25 15.03
N ILE A 268 9.58 14.81 16.13
CA ILE A 268 8.79 15.01 17.37
C ILE A 268 7.55 15.91 17.19
N THR A 269 7.44 16.63 16.06
CA THR A 269 6.32 17.55 15.83
C THR A 269 5.08 16.86 15.29
N ILE A 270 5.19 15.60 14.86
CA ILE A 270 4.10 14.83 14.26
C ILE A 270 3.66 13.61 15.07
N VAL A 271 4.35 13.32 16.19
CA VAL A 271 4.01 12.18 17.06
C VAL A 271 2.59 12.26 17.63
N THR A 272 2.00 11.10 17.89
CA THR A 272 0.62 10.97 18.40
C THR A 272 0.53 11.12 19.92
N GLU A 273 -0.69 11.39 20.42
CA GLU A 273 -0.96 11.37 21.88
C GLU A 273 -0.77 9.97 22.49
N GLU A 274 -0.92 8.92 21.68
CA GLU A 274 -0.74 7.52 22.09
C GLU A 274 0.73 7.23 22.33
N TRP A 275 1.61 7.58 21.38
CA TRP A 275 3.05 7.52 21.55
C TRP A 275 3.53 8.34 22.76
N MET A 276 3.01 9.57 22.94
CA MET A 276 3.37 10.42 24.09
C MET A 276 3.04 9.80 25.45
N ALA A 277 2.08 8.87 25.52
CA ALA A 277 1.67 8.21 26.75
C ALA A 277 2.50 6.94 27.07
N LEU A 278 3.29 6.45 26.11
CA LEU A 278 4.20 5.31 26.30
C LEU A 278 5.43 5.70 27.11
N ASP A 279 6.16 4.69 27.58
CA ASP A 279 7.43 4.78 28.32
C ASP A 279 8.38 3.80 27.63
N CYS A 280 8.93 4.21 26.48
CA CYS A 280 9.65 3.29 25.59
C CYS A 280 11.00 2.84 26.15
N ASP A 281 11.60 3.60 27.07
CA ASP A 281 12.89 3.26 27.68
C ASP A 281 12.77 2.59 29.07
N ASP A 282 11.53 2.36 29.54
CA ASP A 282 11.17 1.73 30.82
C ASP A 282 11.76 2.46 32.05
N ASP A 283 11.99 3.78 31.98
CA ASP A 283 12.57 4.55 33.10
C ASP A 283 11.52 5.04 34.11
N GLY A 284 10.24 4.95 33.75
CA GLY A 284 9.08 5.36 34.55
C GLY A 284 8.57 6.77 34.25
N ILE A 285 9.07 7.42 33.20
CA ILE A 285 8.61 8.71 32.67
C ILE A 285 8.04 8.43 31.28
N SER A 286 6.86 8.96 30.97
CA SER A 286 6.29 8.80 29.63
C SER A 286 7.01 9.66 28.61
N ASN A 287 7.13 9.21 27.36
CA ASN A 287 7.75 9.92 26.25
C ASN A 287 7.34 11.41 26.19
N GLY A 288 6.04 11.72 26.35
CA GLY A 288 5.54 13.09 26.33
C GLY A 288 5.98 13.96 27.52
N ASP A 289 6.25 13.36 28.68
CA ASP A 289 6.83 14.04 29.85
C ASP A 289 8.34 14.27 29.68
N GLU A 290 8.98 13.52 28.77
CA GLU A 290 10.38 13.70 28.39
C GLU A 290 10.56 14.82 27.35
N ILE A 291 9.54 15.07 26.52
CA ILE A 291 9.51 16.23 25.62
C ILE A 291 9.40 17.51 26.46
N VAL A 292 10.53 18.20 26.62
CA VAL A 292 10.54 19.52 27.24
C VAL A 292 10.02 20.54 26.22
N THR A 293 8.92 21.25 26.50
CA THR A 293 8.39 22.35 25.64
C THR A 293 8.63 23.74 26.23
N ASP A 294 8.79 24.77 25.40
CA ASP A 294 8.99 26.16 25.83
C ASP A 294 7.69 26.80 26.36
N GLU A 295 7.74 28.08 26.76
CA GLU A 295 6.56 28.81 27.26
C GLU A 295 5.46 29.05 26.20
N ASN A 296 5.74 28.75 24.92
CA ASN A 296 4.82 28.85 23.79
C ASN A 296 4.32 27.47 23.31
N GLY A 297 4.84 26.37 23.89
CA GLY A 297 4.49 25.00 23.51
C GLY A 297 5.33 24.44 22.36
N ASP A 298 6.42 25.12 21.97
CA ASP A 298 7.35 24.59 20.97
C ASP A 298 8.24 23.52 21.63
N PRO A 299 8.50 22.37 20.99
CA PRO A 299 9.46 21.39 21.52
C PRO A 299 10.81 22.06 21.72
N ILE A 300 11.25 22.18 22.98
CA ILE A 300 12.63 22.49 23.30
C ILE A 300 13.37 21.22 22.96
N GLY A 301 13.78 21.10 21.70
CA GLY A 301 14.74 20.11 21.28
C GLY A 301 15.80 20.04 22.37
N ILE A 302 15.88 18.87 23.01
CA ILE A 302 16.99 18.39 23.81
C ILE A 302 17.70 19.48 24.62
N GLN A 303 17.25 19.79 25.86
CA GLN A 303 17.86 20.80 26.78
C GLN A 303 19.27 21.24 26.32
N ASP A 304 19.38 22.34 25.57
CA ASP A 304 20.66 22.94 25.18
C ASP A 304 20.67 24.31 25.84
N ALA A 305 21.00 24.32 27.14
CA ALA A 305 20.98 25.54 27.93
C ALA A 305 21.98 26.60 27.42
N ASN A 306 22.85 26.25 26.48
CA ASN A 306 23.92 27.12 26.00
C ASN A 306 23.93 27.41 24.48
N ASP A 307 22.94 26.91 23.74
CA ASP A 307 22.66 27.17 22.31
C ASP A 307 23.89 26.88 21.42
N ASN A 308 24.57 25.75 21.70
CA ASN A 308 25.76 25.31 20.96
C ASN A 308 25.49 24.16 19.97
N GLY A 309 24.27 23.63 19.92
CA GLY A 309 23.85 22.54 19.05
C GLY A 309 24.21 21.15 19.57
N ILE A 310 24.47 20.98 20.87
CA ILE A 310 24.72 19.70 21.55
C ILE A 310 23.76 19.60 22.76
N PRO A 311 22.95 18.52 22.87
CA PRO A 311 22.11 18.31 24.05
C PRO A 311 22.89 18.24 25.38
N ASP A 312 22.35 18.84 26.44
CA ASP A 312 22.93 18.86 27.80
C ASP A 312 23.18 17.44 28.36
N HIS A 313 22.42 16.42 27.93
CA HIS A 313 22.59 15.03 28.36
C HIS A 313 23.73 14.27 27.64
N VAL A 314 24.12 14.70 26.44
CA VAL A 314 25.33 14.19 25.72
C VAL A 314 26.52 15.12 25.87
N GLU A 315 26.36 16.29 26.48
CA GLU A 315 27.48 17.13 26.87
C GLU A 315 28.34 16.43 27.93
N PRO A 316 29.69 16.37 27.77
CA PRO A 316 30.56 15.69 28.73
C PRO A 316 30.58 16.28 30.16
N ASN A 317 29.87 17.39 30.44
CA ASN A 317 29.97 18.12 31.71
C ASN A 317 28.66 18.81 32.13
N ASN A 318 27.96 18.22 33.11
CA ASN A 318 26.70 18.69 33.72
C ASN A 318 26.79 20.02 34.52
N GLY A 319 27.05 21.13 33.83
CA GLY A 319 27.16 22.45 34.44
C GLY A 319 25.93 22.82 35.29
N ASN A 320 26.14 23.57 36.38
CA ASN A 320 25.09 23.95 37.32
C ASN A 320 24.03 24.86 36.65
N PRO A 321 22.74 24.43 36.55
CA PRO A 321 21.68 25.20 35.88
C PRO A 321 21.30 26.51 36.60
N ALA A 322 21.83 26.74 37.82
CA ALA A 322 21.60 27.96 38.60
C ALA A 322 22.79 28.94 38.58
N SER A 323 23.68 28.86 37.57
CA SER A 323 24.86 29.73 37.51
C SER A 323 24.47 31.23 37.34
N GLU A 324 24.92 32.08 38.26
CA GLU A 324 24.66 33.53 38.20
C GLU A 324 25.42 34.12 37.00
N ASP A 325 24.71 34.87 36.14
CA ASP A 325 25.24 35.48 34.92
C ASP A 325 25.89 34.48 33.92
N ASN A 326 25.44 33.21 33.93
CA ASN A 326 25.96 32.11 33.10
C ASN A 326 27.48 31.86 33.29
N LEU A 327 28.01 32.17 34.47
CA LEU A 327 29.39 31.89 34.86
C LEU A 327 29.45 30.59 35.67
N ASP A 328 29.88 29.51 35.03
CA ASP A 328 30.04 28.21 35.69
C ASP A 328 31.48 28.03 36.21
N VAL A 329 31.63 27.67 37.48
CA VAL A 329 32.94 27.59 38.14
C VAL A 329 33.29 26.14 38.45
N PHE A 330 34.37 25.66 37.84
CA PHE A 330 34.94 24.35 38.15
C PHE A 330 35.82 24.46 39.40
N ASP A 331 35.33 23.94 40.52
CA ASP A 331 35.94 24.13 41.85
C ASP A 331 37.13 23.19 42.14
N ILE A 332 37.61 22.43 41.15
CA ILE A 332 38.77 21.54 41.26
C ILE A 332 39.78 21.77 40.14
N ILE A 333 41.06 21.74 40.48
CA ILE A 333 42.17 21.71 39.49
C ILE A 333 43.14 20.56 39.79
N THR A 334 43.68 19.97 38.72
CA THR A 334 44.72 18.93 38.72
C THR A 334 45.93 19.34 37.89
N PRO A 335 46.80 20.27 38.36
CA PRO A 335 47.89 20.82 37.55
C PRO A 335 49.06 19.83 37.39
N ASN A 336 48.88 18.85 36.51
CA ASN A 336 49.80 17.73 36.24
C ASN A 336 50.33 17.72 34.79
N GLY A 337 49.76 18.54 33.90
CA GLY A 337 50.16 18.69 32.50
C GLY A 337 49.55 17.66 31.55
N ASP A 338 48.45 16.99 31.92
CA ASP A 338 47.72 16.05 31.06
C ASP A 338 46.68 16.72 30.16
N GLY A 339 46.46 18.03 30.31
CA GLY A 339 45.50 18.82 29.56
C GLY A 339 44.11 18.89 30.20
N LEU A 340 43.83 18.12 31.25
CA LEU A 340 42.53 18.06 31.92
C LEU A 340 42.59 18.75 33.29
N ASN A 341 41.73 19.75 33.50
CA ASN A 341 41.65 20.53 34.74
C ASN A 341 43.00 21.10 35.22
N ASP A 342 43.95 21.32 34.30
CA ASP A 342 45.29 21.83 34.61
C ASP A 342 45.29 23.27 35.13
N VAL A 343 44.20 23.98 34.88
CA VAL A 343 44.00 25.38 35.23
C VAL A 343 42.62 25.57 35.87
N PHE A 344 42.48 26.63 36.65
CA PHE A 344 41.18 26.99 37.22
C PHE A 344 40.31 27.63 36.14
N THR A 345 39.35 26.86 35.65
CA THR A 345 38.46 27.29 34.57
C THR A 345 37.18 27.86 35.15
N ILE A 346 36.76 29.00 34.60
CA ILE A 346 35.43 29.57 34.81
C ILE A 346 34.83 29.71 33.41
N ARG A 347 33.74 28.99 33.14
CA ARG A 347 33.06 29.01 31.84
C ARG A 347 32.50 30.41 31.59
N ASN A 348 32.53 30.86 30.33
CA ASN A 348 32.02 32.15 29.88
C ASN A 348 32.70 33.40 30.47
N ILE A 349 33.82 33.25 31.20
CA ILE A 349 34.53 34.39 31.81
C ILE A 349 35.11 35.35 30.77
N GLU A 350 35.37 34.86 29.55
CA GLU A 350 35.85 35.63 28.41
C GLU A 350 34.88 36.74 28.01
N ASN A 351 33.58 36.55 28.27
CA ASN A 351 32.53 37.55 28.04
C ASN A 351 32.61 38.75 29.01
N TYR A 352 33.40 38.62 30.07
CA TYR A 352 33.58 39.63 31.11
C TYR A 352 35.04 40.08 31.20
N PRO A 353 35.59 40.76 30.17
CA PRO A 353 37.01 41.11 30.10
C PRO A 353 37.48 42.05 31.23
N ASN A 354 36.56 42.83 31.81
CA ASN A 354 36.80 43.67 32.98
C ASN A 354 36.50 42.90 34.27
N ASN A 355 37.29 41.86 34.53
CA ASN A 355 37.19 41.06 35.75
C ASN A 355 38.50 41.07 36.57
N THR A 356 38.42 40.69 37.84
CA THR A 356 39.57 40.43 38.70
C THR A 356 39.37 39.14 39.46
N LEU A 357 40.40 38.28 39.47
CA LEU A 357 40.42 37.05 40.26
C LEU A 357 41.47 37.14 41.35
N GLU A 358 41.07 36.83 42.58
CA GLU A 358 41.96 36.65 43.72
C GLU A 358 41.78 35.26 44.34
N ILE A 359 42.89 34.60 44.70
CA ILE A 359 42.87 33.28 45.35
C ILE A 359 43.62 33.35 46.67
N PHE A 360 42.99 32.80 47.71
CA PHE A 360 43.46 32.81 49.09
C PHE A 360 43.68 31.37 49.57
N ASN A 361 44.71 31.17 50.39
CA ASN A 361 44.85 29.92 51.12
C ASN A 361 43.88 29.83 52.30
N ARG A 362 43.81 28.67 52.97
CA ARG A 362 42.94 28.45 54.13
C ARG A 362 43.14 29.38 55.33
N TRP A 363 44.22 30.17 55.37
CA TRP A 363 44.49 31.17 56.42
C TRP A 363 44.11 32.59 55.99
N GLY A 364 43.48 32.76 54.84
CA GLY A 364 43.09 34.07 54.29
C GLY A 364 44.25 34.86 53.68
N VAL A 365 45.40 34.23 53.44
CA VAL A 365 46.53 34.90 52.78
C VAL A 365 46.37 34.76 51.28
N LYS A 366 46.40 35.90 50.56
CA LYS A 366 46.35 35.93 49.10
C LYS A 366 47.60 35.29 48.49
N VAL A 367 47.38 34.27 47.67
CA VAL A 367 48.44 33.50 47.00
C VAL A 367 48.48 33.77 45.50
N TYR A 368 47.37 34.24 44.92
CA TYR A 368 47.31 34.61 43.51
C TYR A 368 46.36 35.80 43.29
N ASP A 369 46.72 36.68 42.37
CA ASP A 369 45.82 37.68 41.78
C ASP A 369 46.03 37.85 40.28
N ALA A 370 44.95 38.18 39.56
CA ALA A 370 44.96 38.48 38.14
C ALA A 370 43.86 39.51 37.80
N GLU A 371 44.16 40.40 36.86
CA GLU A 371 43.19 41.27 36.20
C GLU A 371 42.93 40.72 34.79
N GLY A 372 41.67 40.75 34.33
CA GLY A 372 41.25 40.16 33.06
C GLY A 372 41.47 38.64 33.03
N TYR A 373 41.04 37.93 34.07
CA TYR A 373 41.14 36.48 34.18
C TYR A 373 40.40 35.79 33.03
N GLY A 374 40.98 34.73 32.48
CA GLY A 374 40.46 34.00 31.33
C GLY A 374 40.65 34.69 29.97
N GLN A 375 41.29 35.86 29.93
CA GLN A 375 41.67 36.51 28.67
C GLN A 375 43.03 35.99 28.21
N GLY A 376 43.11 35.42 27.00
CA GLY A 376 44.36 34.84 26.48
C GLY A 376 44.83 33.64 27.33
N ASP A 377 46.11 33.61 27.72
CA ASP A 377 46.67 32.55 28.59
C ASP A 377 46.66 32.93 30.09
N ASN A 378 45.76 33.82 30.49
CA ASN A 378 45.67 34.33 31.86
C ASN A 378 44.84 33.41 32.76
N PHE A 379 45.41 32.25 33.09
CA PHE A 379 44.78 31.25 33.96
C PHE A 379 45.64 30.90 35.17
N PHE A 380 44.98 30.54 36.27
CA PHE A 380 45.64 30.08 37.48
C PHE A 380 45.97 28.59 37.35
N ARG A 381 47.27 28.28 37.39
CA ARG A 381 47.83 26.93 37.18
C ARG A 381 48.31 26.28 38.49
N GLY A 382 47.77 26.73 39.63
CA GLY A 382 48.25 26.30 40.96
C GLY A 382 49.65 26.84 41.32
N LEU A 383 50.07 27.95 40.71
CA LEU A 383 51.33 28.65 41.01
C LEU A 383 51.05 29.95 41.77
N SER A 384 51.84 30.23 42.80
CA SER A 384 51.73 31.49 43.55
C SER A 384 52.29 32.65 42.74
N ASN A 385 51.59 33.78 42.74
CA ASN A 385 52.19 35.08 42.38
C ASN A 385 52.15 36.11 43.54
N GLY A 386 51.75 35.66 44.73
CA GLY A 386 51.62 36.47 45.94
C GLY A 386 52.96 37.04 46.46
N ARG A 387 52.90 38.18 47.15
CA ARG A 387 54.08 38.99 47.52
C ARG A 387 54.76 38.68 48.86
N ILE A 388 54.20 37.81 49.73
CA ILE A 388 54.58 37.83 51.17
C ILE A 388 55.04 36.49 51.77
N THR A 389 54.46 35.34 51.43
CA THR A 389 54.76 34.07 52.16
C THR A 389 55.09 32.85 51.30
N ILE A 390 54.83 32.90 49.99
CA ILE A 390 55.16 31.83 49.03
C ILE A 390 55.88 32.51 47.86
N ASP A 391 57.07 32.03 47.52
CA ASP A 391 57.88 32.64 46.46
C ASP A 391 57.09 32.67 45.13
N ARG A 392 57.27 33.76 44.37
CA ARG A 392 56.61 33.94 43.08
C ARG A 392 57.05 32.83 42.12
N GLY A 393 56.09 32.09 41.57
CA GLY A 393 56.33 30.94 40.70
C GLY A 393 56.41 29.60 41.44
N GLU A 394 56.34 29.59 42.78
CA GLU A 394 56.30 28.33 43.53
C GLU A 394 54.96 27.61 43.38
N ARG A 395 55.08 26.29 43.36
CA ARG A 395 54.00 25.34 43.26
C ARG A 395 53.21 25.31 44.57
N LEU A 396 51.96 25.78 44.54
CA LEU A 396 51.10 25.77 45.72
C LEU A 396 50.83 24.34 46.21
N PRO A 397 50.85 24.06 47.53
CA PRO A 397 50.55 22.73 48.07
C PRO A 397 49.15 22.23 47.70
N VAL A 398 48.97 20.91 47.71
CA VAL A 398 47.65 20.26 47.62
C VAL A 398 46.79 20.70 48.80
N GLY A 399 45.53 21.06 48.53
CA GLY A 399 44.59 21.48 49.55
C GLY A 399 43.51 22.43 49.05
N THR A 400 42.66 22.86 49.97
CA THR A 400 41.56 23.81 49.71
C THR A 400 42.04 25.26 49.79
N TYR A 401 41.67 26.00 48.77
CA TYR A 401 41.84 27.44 48.58
C TYR A 401 40.45 28.06 48.42
N TYR A 402 40.40 29.39 48.37
CA TYR A 402 39.17 30.15 48.18
C TYR A 402 39.40 31.20 47.12
N TYR A 403 38.51 31.24 46.12
CA TYR A 403 38.56 32.25 45.07
C TYR A 403 37.56 33.38 45.35
N VAL A 404 37.90 34.56 44.86
CA VAL A 404 37.00 35.71 44.77
C VAL A 404 37.16 36.29 43.37
N LEU A 405 36.09 36.18 42.59
CA LEU A 405 35.97 36.79 41.26
C LEU A 405 35.09 38.03 41.37
N ASN A 406 35.59 39.18 40.94
CA ASN A 406 34.77 40.37 40.73
C ASN A 406 34.69 40.66 39.23
N TYR A 407 33.51 40.99 38.72
CA TYR A 407 33.30 41.32 37.31
C TYR A 407 32.20 42.36 37.17
N VAL A 408 32.11 42.96 35.98
CA VAL A 408 31.02 43.86 35.60
C VAL A 408 30.13 43.10 34.63
N ASN A 409 28.86 42.88 34.98
CA ASN A 409 27.91 42.16 34.13
C ASN A 409 27.50 42.98 32.90
N LYS A 410 26.71 42.38 32.00
CA LYS A 410 26.24 43.04 30.76
C LYS A 410 25.40 44.31 31.03
N GLN A 411 24.80 44.44 32.22
CA GLN A 411 24.01 45.58 32.68
C GLN A 411 24.88 46.69 33.31
N GLY A 412 26.20 46.50 33.43
CA GLY A 412 27.12 47.48 34.00
C GLY A 412 27.23 47.43 35.52
N GLU A 413 26.67 46.42 36.18
CA GLU A 413 26.69 46.25 37.62
C GLU A 413 27.93 45.46 38.07
N SER A 414 28.52 45.88 39.18
CA SER A 414 29.61 45.14 39.81
C SER A 414 29.07 43.93 40.58
N LYS A 415 29.50 42.74 40.16
CA LYS A 415 29.15 41.44 40.74
C LYS A 415 30.35 40.78 41.39
N ARG A 416 30.08 39.90 42.35
CA ARG A 416 31.10 39.18 43.12
C ARG A 416 30.70 37.73 43.32
N LEU A 417 31.50 36.82 42.79
CA LEU A 417 31.40 35.38 43.00
C LEU A 417 32.55 34.91 43.88
N ALA A 418 32.27 34.05 44.84
CA ALA A 418 33.30 33.49 45.72
C ALA A 418 32.93 32.07 46.14
N GLY A 419 33.93 31.20 46.21
CA GLY A 419 33.73 29.80 46.52
C GLY A 419 35.03 29.09 46.89
N PRO A 420 34.95 27.81 47.29
CA PRO A 420 36.11 26.97 47.47
C PRO A 420 36.77 26.65 46.12
N LEU A 421 38.07 26.34 46.16
CA LEU A 421 38.84 25.80 45.05
C LEU A 421 39.79 24.74 45.58
N TYR A 422 39.68 23.50 45.11
CA TYR A 422 40.55 22.42 45.52
C TYR A 422 41.68 22.20 44.52
N ILE A 423 42.93 22.28 45.00
CA ILE A 423 44.10 21.89 44.21
C ILE A 423 44.46 20.46 44.57
N ASN A 424 44.35 19.56 43.59
CA ASN A 424 44.84 18.20 43.67
C ASN A 424 46.06 18.02 42.78
N ARG A 425 47.02 17.19 43.19
CA ARG A 425 48.15 16.79 42.35
C ARG A 425 48.32 15.30 42.55
N ARG A 426 47.83 14.52 41.58
CA ARG A 426 48.17 13.10 41.46
C ARG A 426 49.47 12.95 40.68
#